data_AF-A0AAJ7ST75-F1
#
_entry.id   AF-A0AAJ7ST75-F1
#
_cell.length_a   1.000
_cell.length_b   1.000
_cell.length_c   1.000
_cell.angle_alpha   90.00
_cell.angle_beta   90.00
_cell.angle_gamma   90.00
#
_symmetry.space_group_name_H-M   'P 1'
#
loop_
_entity.id
_entity.type
_entity.pdbx_description
1 polymer ?
#
loop_
_entity_poly.entity_id
_entity_poly.type
_entity_poly.pdbx_seq_one_letter_code
_entity_poly.pdbx_strand_id
1 'polypeptide(L)'
;MEVKCVCRRVLLDPCLFHSERLFWLGQILKPWPLVSQARLLFVIYGPYCEHEGRVLWERTLVKNPARDTSLRDLSSVVRNLGASDATNWNDSDVMSIIGEISVLPNKWNAENFARFLILCGERVCTMMLSSKAVNRHFPQLARLVVFMSVVCEKDGYRMAWLVNTVKKICCSTVNQSDVQQLLLSIVRIYKEVIVQLIHSLTDIPHQDVELNSVINAQGCFLKEIMSLAFSPLLVTLTLQTPQEI
;
A
#
# COMPACT_ATOMS: atom_id res chain seq x y z
N MET A 1 0.49 -24.84 -15.33
CA MET A 1 1.84 -25.17 -14.83
C MET A 1 2.95 -24.59 -15.71
N GLU A 2 2.78 -24.49 -17.03
CA GLU A 2 3.89 -24.18 -17.94
C GLU A 2 4.22 -22.69 -18.09
N VAL A 3 3.25 -21.78 -18.23
CA VAL A 3 3.56 -20.39 -18.65
C VAL A 3 4.39 -19.59 -17.63
N LYS A 4 4.06 -19.61 -16.32
CA LYS A 4 4.85 -18.87 -15.31
C LYS A 4 6.28 -19.39 -15.21
N CYS A 5 6.44 -20.71 -15.12
CA CYS A 5 7.75 -21.35 -15.04
C CYS A 5 8.54 -21.17 -16.34
N VAL A 6 7.91 -21.26 -17.51
CA VAL A 6 8.57 -21.05 -18.81
C VAL A 6 8.95 -19.57 -18.98
N CYS A 7 8.04 -18.62 -18.81
CA CYS A 7 8.36 -17.20 -18.94
C CYS A 7 9.43 -16.75 -17.93
N ARG A 8 9.36 -17.21 -16.68
CA ARG A 8 10.37 -16.86 -15.67
C ARG A 8 11.69 -17.60 -15.93
N ARG A 9 11.68 -18.93 -16.08
CA ARG A 9 12.91 -19.74 -16.22
C ARG A 9 13.62 -19.58 -17.57
N VAL A 10 12.89 -19.33 -18.65
CA VAL A 10 13.47 -19.24 -20.01
C VAL A 10 13.85 -17.81 -20.35
N LEU A 11 13.09 -16.80 -19.91
CA LEU A 11 13.33 -15.40 -20.33
C LEU A 11 13.96 -14.53 -19.25
N LEU A 12 13.68 -14.76 -17.96
CA LEU A 12 14.01 -13.80 -16.89
C LEU A 12 15.02 -14.30 -15.86
N ASP A 13 15.02 -15.60 -15.55
CA ASP A 13 15.95 -16.25 -14.62
C ASP A 13 17.36 -16.44 -15.21
N PRO A 14 17.56 -16.61 -16.53
CA PRO A 14 18.90 -16.66 -17.11
C PRO A 14 19.65 -15.32 -17.07
N CYS A 15 18.94 -14.21 -16.81
CA CYS A 15 19.56 -12.89 -16.69
C CYS A 15 20.48 -12.85 -15.45
N LEU A 16 21.76 -12.54 -15.68
CA LEU A 16 22.78 -12.49 -14.64
C LEU A 16 22.65 -11.23 -13.77
N PHE A 17 22.17 -10.13 -14.37
CA PHE A 17 22.01 -8.86 -13.69
C PHE A 17 20.54 -8.47 -13.49
N HIS A 18 20.27 -7.77 -12.39
CA HIS A 18 18.92 -7.29 -12.08
C HIS A 18 18.40 -6.29 -13.13
N SER A 19 19.27 -5.43 -13.64
CA SER A 19 18.96 -4.45 -14.69
C SER A 19 18.54 -5.11 -16.00
N GLU A 20 19.23 -6.19 -16.42
CA GLU A 20 18.86 -6.96 -17.61
C GLU A 20 17.49 -7.60 -17.46
N ARG A 21 17.20 -8.17 -16.29
CA ARG A 21 15.88 -8.76 -16.01
C ARG A 21 14.76 -7.71 -16.11
N LEU A 22 15.00 -6.50 -15.58
CA LEU A 22 14.04 -5.40 -15.68
C LEU A 22 13.89 -4.89 -17.11
N PHE A 23 14.98 -4.79 -17.87
CA PHE A 23 14.96 -4.43 -19.28
C PHE A 23 14.07 -5.41 -20.08
N TRP A 24 14.34 -6.71 -19.97
CA TRP A 24 13.56 -7.74 -20.67
C TRP A 24 12.11 -7.77 -20.22
N LEU A 25 11.84 -7.61 -18.93
CA LEU A 25 10.48 -7.47 -18.43
C LEU A 25 9.77 -6.26 -19.06
N GLY A 26 10.45 -5.11 -19.16
CA GLY A 26 9.93 -3.93 -19.84
C GLY A 26 9.56 -4.20 -21.29
N GLN A 27 10.46 -4.88 -22.03
CA GLN A 27 10.23 -5.29 -23.43
C GLN A 27 9.09 -6.32 -23.58
N ILE A 28 8.93 -7.22 -22.61
CA ILE A 28 7.82 -8.19 -22.61
C ILE A 28 6.48 -7.49 -22.39
N LEU A 29 6.42 -6.51 -21.49
CA LEU A 29 5.16 -5.86 -21.10
C LEU A 29 4.71 -4.81 -22.11
N LYS A 30 5.58 -3.86 -22.48
CA LYS A 30 5.20 -2.64 -23.22
C LYS A 30 4.45 -2.85 -24.54
N PRO A 31 4.70 -3.92 -25.33
CA PRO A 31 3.94 -4.17 -26.56
C PRO A 31 2.45 -4.44 -26.32
N TRP A 32 2.05 -4.83 -25.11
CA TRP A 32 0.67 -5.21 -24.81
C TRP A 32 -0.19 -4.05 -24.29
N PRO A 33 -1.52 -4.09 -24.46
CA PRO A 33 -2.43 -3.17 -23.79
C PRO A 33 -2.28 -3.24 -22.26
N LEU A 34 -2.58 -2.14 -21.56
CA LEU A 34 -2.38 -2.00 -20.10
C LEU A 34 -2.98 -3.16 -19.28
N VAL A 35 -4.20 -3.56 -19.60
CA VAL A 35 -4.90 -4.72 -18.99
C VAL A 35 -4.07 -6.00 -19.10
N SER A 36 -3.51 -6.25 -20.28
CA SER A 36 -2.68 -7.43 -20.54
C SER A 36 -1.33 -7.32 -19.84
N GLN A 37 -0.74 -6.12 -19.76
CA GLN A 37 0.46 -5.88 -18.97
C GLN A 37 0.25 -6.26 -17.49
N ALA A 38 -0.88 -5.82 -16.90
CA ALA A 38 -1.19 -6.08 -15.50
C ALA A 38 -1.34 -7.59 -15.25
N ARG A 39 -2.06 -8.27 -16.15
CA ARG A 39 -2.24 -9.73 -16.11
C ARG A 39 -0.92 -10.47 -16.26
N LEU A 40 -0.06 -10.07 -17.20
CA LEU A 40 1.25 -10.69 -17.42
C LEU A 40 2.15 -10.53 -16.20
N LEU A 41 2.24 -9.31 -15.66
CA LEU A 41 3.04 -9.05 -14.47
C LEU A 41 2.56 -9.91 -13.29
N PHE A 42 1.24 -10.09 -13.18
CA PHE A 42 0.66 -10.98 -12.19
C PHE A 42 0.98 -12.47 -12.43
N VAL A 43 0.89 -12.94 -13.67
CA VAL A 43 1.25 -14.33 -14.02
C VAL A 43 2.71 -14.61 -13.67
N ILE A 44 3.61 -13.66 -13.90
CA ILE A 44 5.05 -13.82 -13.71
C ILE A 44 5.47 -13.67 -12.23
N TYR A 45 4.90 -12.71 -11.50
CA TYR A 45 5.35 -12.34 -10.14
C TYR A 45 4.28 -12.44 -9.05
N GLY A 46 3.04 -12.79 -9.39
CA GLY A 46 1.95 -12.94 -8.43
C GLY A 46 2.11 -14.15 -7.49
N PRO A 47 1.37 -14.19 -6.36
CA PRO A 47 1.42 -15.26 -5.37
C PRO A 47 1.18 -16.64 -5.99
N TYR A 48 2.11 -17.57 -5.79
CA TYR A 48 2.05 -18.91 -6.39
C TYR A 48 2.07 -20.01 -5.33
N CYS A 49 1.25 -21.02 -5.52
CA CYS A 49 1.29 -22.23 -4.71
C CYS A 49 2.03 -23.32 -5.49
N GLU A 50 3.20 -23.72 -5.00
CA GLU A 50 3.99 -24.79 -5.63
C GLU A 50 3.25 -26.12 -5.63
N HIS A 51 2.56 -26.44 -4.53
CA HIS A 51 1.79 -27.69 -4.40
C HIS A 51 0.59 -27.77 -5.35
N GLU A 52 -0.10 -26.64 -5.59
CA GLU A 52 -1.27 -26.60 -6.48
C GLU A 52 -0.91 -26.23 -7.93
N GLY A 53 0.35 -25.91 -8.21
CA GLY A 53 0.83 -25.58 -9.54
C GLY A 53 0.18 -24.33 -10.18
N ARG A 54 -0.48 -23.47 -9.39
CA ARG A 54 -1.32 -22.35 -9.85
C ARG A 54 -1.12 -21.07 -9.05
N VAL A 55 -1.48 -19.95 -9.68
CA VAL A 55 -1.44 -18.62 -9.07
C VAL A 55 -2.67 -18.43 -8.18
N LEU A 56 -2.48 -18.05 -6.92
CA LEU A 56 -3.54 -17.98 -5.91
C LEU A 56 -4.25 -16.61 -5.88
N TRP A 57 -4.71 -16.11 -7.04
CA TRP A 57 -5.33 -14.78 -7.15
C TRP A 57 -6.45 -14.56 -6.12
N GLU A 58 -7.51 -15.34 -6.23
CA GLU A 58 -8.76 -15.08 -5.52
C GLU A 58 -8.59 -15.34 -4.02
N ARG A 59 -7.86 -16.40 -3.67
CA ARG A 59 -7.65 -16.77 -2.27
C ARG A 59 -6.74 -15.80 -1.54
N THR A 60 -5.66 -15.35 -2.19
CA THR A 60 -4.61 -14.54 -1.54
C THR A 60 -4.89 -13.05 -1.63
N LEU A 61 -5.52 -12.56 -2.70
CA LEU A 61 -5.61 -11.11 -2.94
C LEU A 61 -7.02 -10.55 -2.76
N VAL A 62 -8.05 -11.39 -2.94
CA VAL A 62 -9.46 -10.96 -2.89
C VAL A 62 -10.11 -11.37 -1.56
N LYS A 63 -10.00 -12.65 -1.18
CA LYS A 63 -10.77 -13.23 -0.08
C LYS A 63 -10.15 -13.04 1.30
N ASN A 64 -8.84 -13.25 1.44
CA ASN A 64 -8.17 -13.23 2.74
C ASN A 64 -7.00 -12.25 2.75
N PRO A 65 -6.65 -11.70 3.92
CA PRO A 65 -5.38 -11.01 4.10
C PRO A 65 -4.19 -11.90 3.71
N ALA A 66 -3.36 -11.43 2.79
CA ALA A 66 -2.13 -12.05 2.36
C ALA A 66 -1.05 -11.88 3.42
N ARG A 67 -0.16 -12.87 3.55
CA ARG A 67 1.09 -12.71 4.29
C ARG A 67 2.05 -11.83 3.50
N ASP A 68 2.89 -11.07 4.20
CA ASP A 68 3.93 -10.19 3.61
C ASP A 68 4.74 -10.85 2.48
N THR A 69 5.19 -12.08 2.71
CA THR A 69 6.04 -12.82 1.77
C THR A 69 5.37 -13.10 0.42
N SER A 70 4.03 -13.18 0.37
CA SER A 70 3.30 -13.53 -0.86
C SER A 70 3.31 -12.42 -1.91
N LEU A 71 3.48 -11.16 -1.48
CA LEU A 71 3.45 -9.99 -2.35
C LEU A 71 4.85 -9.44 -2.68
N ARG A 72 5.89 -9.95 -2.03
CA ARG A 72 7.25 -9.40 -2.08
C ARG A 72 7.83 -9.35 -3.49
N ASP A 73 7.71 -10.44 -4.25
CA ASP A 73 8.21 -10.53 -5.64
C ASP A 73 7.55 -9.48 -6.54
N LEU A 74 6.21 -9.45 -6.55
CA LEU A 74 5.44 -8.48 -7.33
C LEU A 74 5.77 -7.04 -6.95
N SER A 75 5.82 -6.76 -5.65
CA SER A 75 6.09 -5.41 -5.13
C SER A 75 7.52 -4.95 -5.47
N SER A 76 8.50 -5.85 -5.37
CA SER A 76 9.89 -5.52 -5.71
C SER A 76 10.03 -5.17 -7.18
N VAL A 77 9.34 -5.89 -8.07
CA VAL A 77 9.40 -5.63 -9.51
C VAL A 77 8.72 -4.31 -9.85
N VAL A 78 7.54 -4.05 -9.31
CA VAL A 78 6.81 -2.79 -9.52
C VAL A 78 7.62 -1.60 -9.02
N ARG A 79 8.24 -1.71 -7.84
CA ARG A 79 9.15 -0.68 -7.30
C ARG A 79 10.28 -0.35 -8.27
N ASN A 80 10.86 -1.38 -8.88
CA ASN A 80 12.06 -1.22 -9.69
C ASN A 80 11.75 -0.85 -11.15
N LEU A 81 10.55 -1.14 -11.65
CA LEU A 81 10.13 -0.81 -13.02
C LEU A 81 10.24 0.70 -13.29
N GLY A 82 9.74 1.57 -12.40
CA GLY A 82 9.82 3.03 -12.59
C GLY A 82 11.12 3.67 -12.11
N ALA A 83 11.97 2.92 -11.39
CA ALA A 83 13.19 3.43 -10.78
C ALA A 83 14.46 3.14 -11.58
N SER A 84 14.35 2.31 -12.61
CA SER A 84 15.48 1.85 -13.38
C SER A 84 15.52 2.55 -14.74
N ASP A 85 16.63 3.22 -15.06
CA ASP A 85 16.86 3.79 -16.41
C ASP A 85 16.93 2.70 -17.50
N ALA A 86 17.16 1.44 -17.09
CA ALA A 86 17.13 0.29 -17.99
C ALA A 86 15.72 -0.07 -18.48
N THR A 87 14.65 0.56 -17.97
CA THR A 87 13.30 0.37 -18.47
C THR A 87 12.85 1.62 -19.22
N ASN A 88 11.94 1.44 -20.18
CA ASN A 88 11.20 2.54 -20.80
C ASN A 88 9.93 2.90 -20.01
N TRP A 89 9.92 2.66 -18.70
CA TRP A 89 8.79 2.90 -17.81
C TRP A 89 8.99 4.19 -17.02
N ASN A 90 7.95 5.02 -17.00
CA ASN A 90 7.90 6.22 -16.16
C ASN A 90 6.92 6.05 -14.98
N ASP A 91 6.86 7.04 -14.10
CA ASP A 91 5.96 7.07 -12.95
C ASP A 91 4.49 6.93 -13.34
N SER A 92 4.08 7.51 -14.47
CA SER A 92 2.71 7.38 -14.98
C SER A 92 2.39 5.94 -15.38
N ASP A 93 3.30 5.27 -16.10
CA ASP A 93 3.15 3.85 -16.46
C ASP A 93 3.00 2.96 -15.22
N VAL A 94 3.82 3.23 -14.19
CA VAL A 94 3.77 2.50 -12.91
C VAL A 94 2.45 2.77 -12.17
N MET A 95 1.96 4.01 -12.13
CA MET A 95 0.65 4.30 -11.54
C MET A 95 -0.48 3.59 -12.29
N SER A 96 -0.46 3.61 -13.62
CA SER A 96 -1.46 2.97 -14.47
C SER A 96 -1.48 1.46 -14.23
N ILE A 97 -0.32 0.79 -14.19
CA ILE A 97 -0.27 -0.65 -13.96
C ILE A 97 -0.74 -1.03 -12.56
N ILE A 98 -0.38 -0.26 -11.54
CA ILE A 98 -0.84 -0.48 -10.16
C ILE A 98 -2.36 -0.35 -10.07
N GLY A 99 -2.91 0.69 -10.72
CA GLY A 99 -4.35 0.89 -10.82
C GLY A 99 -5.06 -0.32 -11.40
N GLU A 100 -4.54 -0.83 -12.53
CA GLU A 100 -5.12 -1.97 -13.24
C GLU A 100 -5.00 -3.28 -12.45
N ILE A 101 -3.84 -3.55 -11.84
CA ILE A 101 -3.61 -4.74 -11.02
C ILE A 101 -4.59 -4.78 -9.85
N SER A 102 -4.89 -3.63 -9.22
CA SER A 102 -5.75 -3.56 -8.03
C SER A 102 -7.22 -3.96 -8.29
N VAL A 103 -7.64 -4.05 -9.55
CA VAL A 103 -9.01 -4.34 -9.95
C VAL A 103 -9.17 -5.60 -10.81
N LEU A 104 -8.08 -6.18 -11.34
CA LEU A 104 -8.15 -7.29 -12.30
C LEU A 104 -7.53 -8.61 -11.82
N PRO A 105 -8.22 -9.76 -11.93
CA PRO A 105 -9.58 -9.94 -12.46
C PRO A 105 -10.69 -9.50 -11.50
N ASN A 106 -10.39 -9.36 -10.21
CA ASN A 106 -11.35 -8.90 -9.21
C ASN A 106 -10.71 -7.84 -8.32
N LYS A 107 -11.54 -6.97 -7.76
CA LYS A 107 -11.09 -5.94 -6.80
C LYS A 107 -10.35 -6.57 -5.62
N TRP A 108 -9.16 -6.03 -5.32
CA TRP A 108 -8.36 -6.52 -4.21
C TRP A 108 -9.00 -6.20 -2.87
N ASN A 109 -8.74 -7.07 -1.90
CA ASN A 109 -8.90 -6.72 -0.51
C ASN A 109 -8.07 -5.47 -0.20
N ALA A 110 -8.65 -4.53 0.55
CA ALA A 110 -8.03 -3.24 0.80
C ALA A 110 -6.75 -3.34 1.64
N GLU A 111 -6.69 -4.28 2.58
CA GLU A 111 -5.49 -4.55 3.38
C GLU A 111 -4.36 -5.11 2.49
N ASN A 112 -4.67 -6.00 1.55
CA ASN A 112 -3.68 -6.55 0.62
C ASN A 112 -3.11 -5.50 -0.32
N PHE A 113 -3.97 -4.60 -0.81
CA PHE A 113 -3.51 -3.50 -1.64
C PHE A 113 -2.66 -2.51 -0.84
N ALA A 114 -3.02 -2.21 0.41
CA ALA A 114 -2.19 -1.41 1.30
C ALA A 114 -0.81 -2.05 1.56
N ARG A 115 -0.78 -3.36 1.84
CA ARG A 115 0.45 -4.15 2.04
C ARG A 115 1.33 -4.14 0.79
N PHE A 116 0.74 -4.34 -0.39
CA PHE A 116 1.43 -4.23 -1.67
C PHE A 116 2.09 -2.86 -1.87
N LEU A 117 1.36 -1.76 -1.59
CA LEU A 117 1.92 -0.41 -1.69
C LEU A 117 3.10 -0.24 -0.72
N ILE A 118 2.96 -0.61 0.56
CA ILE A 118 4.04 -0.52 1.56
C ILE A 118 5.30 -1.25 1.06
N LEU A 119 5.14 -2.45 0.51
CA LEU A 119 6.24 -3.25 -0.04
C LEU A 119 6.87 -2.64 -1.30
N CYS A 120 6.10 -1.91 -2.12
CA CYS A 120 6.62 -1.15 -3.25
C CYS A 120 7.51 0.04 -2.80
N GLY A 121 7.47 0.40 -1.52
CA GLY A 121 8.35 1.40 -0.92
C GLY A 121 7.85 2.84 -1.05
N GLU A 122 8.59 3.76 -0.44
CA GLU A 122 8.16 5.14 -0.19
C GLU A 122 7.81 5.94 -1.45
N ARG A 123 8.60 5.80 -2.53
CA ARG A 123 8.36 6.51 -3.79
C ARG A 123 6.98 6.15 -4.36
N VAL A 124 6.70 4.86 -4.51
CA VAL A 124 5.44 4.37 -5.09
C VAL A 124 4.26 4.72 -4.18
N CYS A 125 4.41 4.53 -2.86
CA CYS A 125 3.40 4.95 -1.88
C CYS A 125 3.06 6.44 -2.00
N THR A 126 4.08 7.31 -1.94
CA THR A 126 3.87 8.76 -1.98
C THR A 126 3.21 9.17 -3.28
N MET A 127 3.69 8.66 -4.41
CA MET A 127 3.11 8.92 -5.73
C MET A 127 1.62 8.56 -5.80
N MET A 128 1.26 7.34 -5.38
CA MET A 128 -0.13 6.87 -5.41
C MET A 128 -1.05 7.67 -4.49
N LEU A 129 -0.58 7.99 -3.28
CA LEU A 129 -1.37 8.75 -2.31
C LEU A 129 -1.51 10.23 -2.72
N SER A 130 -0.43 10.86 -3.17
CA SER A 130 -0.43 12.23 -3.69
C SER A 130 -1.35 12.37 -4.90
N SER A 131 -1.36 11.41 -5.83
CA SER A 131 -2.30 11.40 -6.96
C SER A 131 -3.76 11.43 -6.49
N LYS A 132 -4.12 10.69 -5.43
CA LYS A 132 -5.48 10.75 -4.86
C LYS A 132 -5.76 12.08 -4.16
N ALA A 133 -4.77 12.67 -3.48
CA ALA A 133 -4.91 13.96 -2.82
C ALA A 133 -5.15 15.11 -3.82
N VAL A 134 -4.34 15.17 -4.90
CA VAL A 134 -4.47 16.18 -5.97
C VAL A 134 -5.84 16.11 -6.63
N ASN A 135 -6.36 14.89 -6.85
CA ASN A 135 -7.68 14.67 -7.42
C ASN A 135 -8.84 14.78 -6.40
N ARG A 136 -8.57 15.21 -5.16
CA ARG A 136 -9.56 15.35 -4.06
C ARG A 136 -10.37 14.08 -3.78
N HIS A 137 -9.80 12.91 -4.04
CA HIS A 137 -10.39 11.62 -3.73
C HIS A 137 -10.14 11.25 -2.26
N PHE A 138 -10.53 12.13 -1.33
CA PHE A 138 -10.21 12.01 0.10
C PHE A 138 -10.76 10.74 0.76
N PRO A 139 -12.00 10.28 0.48
CA PRO A 139 -12.48 9.01 1.03
C PRO A 139 -11.62 7.80 0.61
N GLN A 140 -11.20 7.75 -0.66
CA GLN A 140 -10.38 6.67 -1.19
C GLN A 140 -8.96 6.75 -0.64
N LEU A 141 -8.38 7.95 -0.54
CA LEU A 141 -7.08 8.19 0.09
C LEU A 141 -7.09 7.80 1.57
N ALA A 142 -8.09 8.27 2.32
CA ALA A 142 -8.28 7.93 3.73
C ALA A 142 -8.38 6.42 3.93
N ARG A 143 -9.11 5.72 3.06
CA ARG A 143 -9.21 4.27 3.10
C ARG A 143 -7.85 3.59 2.91
N LEU A 144 -7.01 4.05 1.98
CA LEU A 144 -5.65 3.52 1.85
C LEU A 144 -4.82 3.75 3.12
N VAL A 145 -4.87 4.95 3.69
CA VAL A 145 -4.15 5.29 4.92
C VAL A 145 -4.58 4.40 6.10
N VAL A 146 -5.89 4.19 6.27
CA VAL A 146 -6.43 3.32 7.33
C VAL A 146 -5.99 1.86 7.14
N PHE A 147 -6.06 1.30 5.94
CA PHE A 147 -5.59 -0.07 5.75
C PHE A 147 -4.06 -0.18 5.82
N MET A 148 -3.30 0.86 5.45
CA MET A 148 -1.85 0.90 5.65
C MET A 148 -1.48 0.92 7.13
N SER A 149 -2.22 1.63 7.98
CA SER A 149 -1.96 1.63 9.43
C SER A 149 -2.23 0.27 10.04
N VAL A 150 -3.31 -0.41 9.61
CA VAL A 150 -3.61 -1.79 10.02
C VAL A 150 -2.48 -2.74 9.63
N VAL A 151 -1.95 -2.62 8.40
CA VAL A 151 -0.78 -3.40 7.97
C VAL A 151 0.46 -3.06 8.80
N CYS A 152 0.66 -1.79 9.16
CA CYS A 152 1.77 -1.40 10.03
C CYS A 152 1.69 -2.09 11.39
N GLU A 153 0.50 -2.14 11.99
CA GLU A 153 0.27 -2.83 13.26
C GLU A 153 0.47 -4.35 13.13
N LYS A 154 -0.14 -4.98 12.13
CA LYS A 154 -0.11 -6.44 11.96
C LYS A 154 1.26 -6.99 11.57
N ASP A 155 1.98 -6.27 10.70
CA ASP A 155 3.24 -6.75 10.11
C ASP A 155 4.47 -6.11 10.77
N GLY A 156 4.29 -5.24 11.76
CA GLY A 156 5.39 -4.60 12.51
C GLY A 156 6.10 -3.47 11.76
N TYR A 157 5.44 -2.83 10.79
CA TYR A 157 5.99 -1.61 10.17
C TYR A 157 5.83 -0.40 11.10
N ARG A 158 6.76 0.56 11.01
CA ARG A 158 6.75 1.74 11.87
C ARG A 158 5.59 2.68 11.51
N MET A 159 4.63 2.87 12.41
CA MET A 159 3.52 3.81 12.23
C MET A 159 3.99 5.25 11.91
N ALA A 160 5.10 5.68 12.51
CA ALA A 160 5.72 6.98 12.25
C ALA A 160 6.07 7.20 10.76
N TRP A 161 6.44 6.14 10.02
CA TRP A 161 6.69 6.25 8.57
C TRP A 161 5.41 6.60 7.81
N LEU A 162 4.29 5.95 8.14
CA LEU A 162 3.00 6.23 7.51
C LEU A 162 2.54 7.65 7.83
N VAL A 163 2.64 8.06 9.10
CA VAL A 163 2.27 9.42 9.51
C VAL A 163 3.14 10.49 8.84
N ASN A 164 4.44 10.26 8.70
CA ASN A 164 5.32 11.15 7.93
C ASN A 164 4.93 11.21 6.45
N THR A 165 4.49 10.10 5.86
CA THR A 165 3.97 10.07 4.48
C THR A 165 2.70 10.91 4.35
N VAL A 166 1.76 10.77 5.29
CA VAL A 166 0.54 11.61 5.36
C VAL A 166 0.91 13.09 5.53
N LYS A 167 1.86 13.41 6.41
CA LYS A 167 2.37 14.77 6.59
C LYS A 167 2.90 15.36 5.28
N LYS A 168 3.71 14.61 4.51
CA LYS A 168 4.21 15.05 3.20
C LYS A 168 3.07 15.39 2.24
N ILE A 169 2.03 14.56 2.22
CA ILE A 169 0.84 14.80 1.39
C ILE A 169 0.13 16.09 1.84
N CYS A 170 -0.12 16.26 3.14
CA CYS A 170 -0.74 17.46 3.68
C CYS A 170 0.10 18.73 3.44
N CYS A 171 1.43 18.63 3.45
CA CYS A 171 2.30 19.77 3.10
C CYS A 171 2.27 20.08 1.60
N SER A 172 1.99 19.09 0.75
CA SER A 172 1.86 19.29 -0.71
C SER A 172 0.47 19.79 -1.14
N THR A 173 -0.54 19.66 -0.29
CA THR A 173 -1.88 20.20 -0.56
C THR A 173 -1.91 21.71 -0.35
N VAL A 174 -2.49 22.43 -1.31
CA VAL A 174 -2.49 23.90 -1.35
C VAL A 174 -3.46 24.52 -0.34
N ASN A 175 -4.55 23.82 0.01
CA ASN A 175 -5.64 24.37 0.83
C ASN A 175 -5.72 23.67 2.21
N GLN A 176 -5.75 24.46 3.28
CA GLN A 176 -5.97 23.98 4.65
C GLN A 176 -7.30 23.23 4.81
N SER A 177 -8.33 23.63 4.07
CA SER A 177 -9.62 22.93 4.06
C SER A 177 -9.49 21.51 3.53
N ASP A 178 -8.68 21.30 2.48
CA ASP A 178 -8.42 19.97 1.90
C ASP A 178 -7.69 19.06 2.91
N VAL A 179 -6.73 19.61 3.66
CA VAL A 179 -6.05 18.90 4.77
C VAL A 179 -7.06 18.48 5.84
N GLN A 180 -7.95 19.38 6.26
CA GLN A 180 -8.98 19.08 7.25
C GLN A 180 -9.93 17.98 6.75
N GLN A 181 -10.37 18.05 5.49
CA GLN A 181 -11.22 17.03 4.87
C GLN A 181 -10.56 15.66 4.81
N LEU A 182 -9.26 15.60 4.52
CA LEU A 182 -8.50 14.36 4.54
C LEU A 182 -8.44 13.76 5.96
N LEU A 183 -8.07 14.55 6.97
CA LEU A 183 -7.96 14.07 8.36
C LEU A 183 -9.32 13.60 8.90
N LEU A 184 -10.39 14.35 8.65
CA LEU A 184 -11.76 13.95 9.01
C LEU A 184 -12.17 12.67 8.28
N SER A 185 -11.81 12.54 7.00
CA SER A 185 -12.08 11.32 6.23
C SER A 185 -11.36 10.11 6.82
N ILE A 186 -10.10 10.24 7.28
CA ILE A 186 -9.37 9.15 7.95
C ILE A 186 -10.11 8.68 9.20
N VAL A 187 -10.51 9.61 10.07
CA VAL A 187 -11.27 9.29 11.30
C VAL A 187 -12.61 8.62 10.97
N ARG A 188 -13.32 9.14 9.96
CA ARG A 188 -14.58 8.54 9.49
C ARG A 188 -14.38 7.11 8.98
N ILE A 189 -13.35 6.85 8.18
CA ILE A 189 -13.10 5.50 7.67
C ILE A 189 -12.73 4.52 8.80
N TYR A 190 -11.93 4.92 9.80
CA TYR A 190 -11.71 4.06 10.98
C TYR A 190 -13.02 3.67 11.64
N LYS A 191 -13.90 4.65 11.90
CA LYS A 191 -15.23 4.39 12.48
C LYS A 191 -16.02 3.40 11.62
N GLU A 192 -16.07 3.59 10.31
CA GLU A 192 -16.79 2.70 9.40
C GLU A 192 -16.26 1.27 9.44
N VAL A 193 -14.94 1.08 9.41
CA VAL A 193 -14.31 -0.24 9.47
C VAL A 193 -14.56 -0.93 10.82
N ILE A 194 -14.41 -0.19 11.93
CA ILE A 194 -14.67 -0.72 13.28
C ILE A 194 -16.14 -1.15 13.41
N VAL A 195 -17.07 -0.30 13.00
CA VAL A 195 -18.50 -0.61 13.06
C VAL A 195 -18.81 -1.84 12.19
N GLN A 196 -18.24 -1.94 10.99
CA GLN A 196 -18.42 -3.13 10.14
C GLN A 196 -17.92 -4.41 10.81
N LEU A 197 -16.74 -4.37 11.44
CA LEU A 197 -16.19 -5.52 12.15
C LEU A 197 -17.02 -5.89 13.40
N ILE A 198 -17.51 -4.91 14.15
CA ILE A 198 -18.41 -5.17 15.30
C ILE A 198 -19.69 -5.87 14.86
N HIS A 199 -20.30 -5.45 13.75
CA HIS A 199 -21.52 -6.08 13.25
C HIS A 199 -21.28 -7.52 12.79
N SER A 200 -20.07 -7.86 12.31
CA SER A 200 -19.77 -9.24 11.88
C SER A 200 -19.37 -10.17 13.03
N LEU A 201 -19.02 -9.64 14.21
CA LEU A 201 -18.68 -10.44 15.39
C LEU A 201 -19.83 -11.31 15.89
N THR A 202 -21.08 -10.94 15.60
CA THR A 202 -22.25 -11.75 15.97
C THR A 202 -22.32 -13.07 15.19
N ASP A 203 -21.59 -13.18 14.06
CA ASP A 203 -21.80 -14.23 13.09
C ASP A 203 -20.61 -15.20 12.97
N ILE A 204 -19.38 -14.83 13.39
CA ILE A 204 -18.16 -15.62 13.14
C ILE A 204 -17.16 -15.57 14.31
N PRO A 205 -16.68 -16.73 14.83
CA PRO A 205 -15.62 -16.77 15.85
C PRO A 205 -14.26 -16.29 15.31
N HIS A 206 -13.45 -15.65 16.17
CA HIS A 206 -12.09 -15.12 15.93
C HIS A 206 -11.95 -13.77 15.21
N GLN A 207 -13.03 -13.03 14.96
CA GLN A 207 -12.93 -11.65 14.44
C GLN A 207 -12.41 -10.63 15.48
N ASP A 208 -12.35 -11.00 16.76
CA ASP A 208 -11.82 -10.15 17.82
C ASP A 208 -10.37 -9.70 17.54
N VAL A 209 -9.56 -10.58 16.93
CA VAL A 209 -8.16 -10.27 16.59
C VAL A 209 -8.09 -9.21 15.49
N GLU A 210 -8.98 -9.27 14.52
CA GLU A 210 -9.05 -8.29 13.43
C GLU A 210 -9.54 -6.93 13.94
N LEU A 211 -10.59 -6.93 14.78
CA LEU A 211 -11.07 -5.72 15.45
C LEU A 211 -9.96 -5.08 16.29
N ASN A 212 -9.26 -5.87 17.12
CA ASN A 212 -8.16 -5.39 17.96
C ASN A 212 -7.04 -4.76 17.12
N SER A 213 -6.71 -5.36 15.98
CA SER A 213 -5.71 -4.82 15.06
C SER A 213 -6.11 -3.43 14.53
N VAL A 214 -7.39 -3.23 14.19
CA VAL A 214 -7.90 -1.93 13.70
C VAL A 214 -7.92 -0.88 14.82
N ILE A 215 -8.36 -1.26 16.03
CA ILE A 215 -8.40 -0.34 17.19
C ILE A 215 -6.97 0.08 17.59
N ASN A 216 -6.03 -0.87 17.66
CA ASN A 216 -4.63 -0.57 17.96
C ASN A 216 -4.02 0.35 16.88
N ALA A 217 -4.22 0.02 15.60
CA ALA A 217 -3.74 0.84 14.50
C ALA A 217 -4.31 2.27 14.56
N GLN A 218 -5.60 2.43 14.89
CA GLN A 218 -6.21 3.74 15.12
C GLN A 218 -5.52 4.49 16.27
N GLY A 219 -5.35 3.84 17.43
CA GLY A 219 -4.70 4.44 18.59
C GLY A 219 -3.27 4.89 18.30
N CYS A 220 -2.46 4.02 17.69
CA CYS A 220 -1.08 4.32 17.28
C CYS A 220 -1.02 5.45 16.25
N PHE A 221 -1.87 5.42 15.23
CA PHE A 221 -1.91 6.47 14.20
C PHE A 221 -2.28 7.84 14.79
N LEU A 222 -3.35 7.89 15.60
CA LEU A 222 -3.80 9.15 16.23
C LEU A 222 -2.77 9.67 17.24
N LYS A 223 -2.11 8.80 18.00
CA LYS A 223 -1.00 9.17 18.89
C LYS A 223 0.11 9.88 18.14
N GLU A 224 0.55 9.34 17.01
CA GLU A 224 1.61 9.95 16.18
C GLU A 224 1.16 11.29 15.58
N ILE A 225 -0.08 11.40 15.11
CA ILE A 225 -0.64 12.67 14.62
C ILE A 225 -0.71 13.72 15.74
N MET A 226 -1.17 13.35 16.94
CA MET A 226 -1.20 14.24 18.10
C MET A 226 0.22 14.68 18.50
N SER A 227 1.19 13.77 18.49
CA SER A 227 2.59 14.11 18.73
C SER A 227 3.08 15.20 17.78
N LEU A 228 2.77 15.09 16.48
CA LEU A 228 3.13 16.13 15.51
C LEU A 228 2.39 17.45 15.72
N ALA A 229 1.11 17.41 16.08
CA ALA A 229 0.29 18.62 16.28
C ALA A 229 0.69 19.38 17.55
N PHE A 230 1.02 18.67 18.63
CA PHE A 230 1.26 19.24 19.95
C PHE A 230 2.74 19.33 20.33
N SER A 231 3.67 18.69 19.61
CA SER A 231 5.11 18.76 19.91
C SER A 231 5.64 20.20 20.00
N PRO A 232 5.30 21.13 19.09
CA PRO A 232 5.73 22.52 19.22
C PRO A 232 5.18 23.17 20.50
N LEU A 233 3.90 22.95 20.81
CA LEU A 233 3.20 23.52 21.97
C LEU A 233 3.78 23.03 23.31
N LEU A 234 4.10 21.73 23.40
CA LEU A 234 4.68 21.14 24.62
C LEU A 234 6.12 21.62 24.87
N VAL A 235 6.90 21.86 23.81
CA VAL A 235 8.24 22.45 23.93
C VAL A 235 8.16 23.89 24.45
N THR A 236 7.19 24.69 24.00
CA THR A 236 7.01 26.05 24.51
C THR A 236 6.61 26.06 26.00
N LEU A 237 5.74 25.14 26.42
CA LEU A 237 5.31 25.03 27.82
C LEU A 237 6.42 24.56 28.77
N THR A 238 7.34 23.72 28.29
CA THR A 238 8.47 23.24 29.11
C THR A 238 9.58 24.28 29.26
N LEU A 239 9.78 25.15 28.26
CA LEU A 239 10.72 26.28 28.32
C LEU A 239 10.19 27.49 29.11
N GLN A 240 8.91 27.49 29.51
CA GLN A 240 8.28 28.54 30.34
C GLN A 240 8.27 28.21 31.85
N THR A 241 9.16 27.34 32.33
CA THR A 241 9.32 27.19 33.79
C THR A 241 9.85 28.49 34.41
N PRO A 242 9.30 28.95 35.55
CA PRO A 242 9.48 30.33 36.02
C PRO A 242 10.91 30.53 36.53
N GLN A 243 11.49 31.69 36.23
CA GLN A 243 12.62 32.21 37.02
C GLN A 243 12.15 32.30 38.47
N GLU A 244 12.72 31.47 39.34
CA GLU A 244 12.50 31.51 40.78
C GLU A 244 12.87 32.90 41.34
N ILE A 245 12.01 33.37 42.24
CA ILE A 245 12.07 34.65 42.96
C ILE A 245 13.26 34.67 43.93
#